data_AF-A0A6G7VCI1-F1
#
_entry.id   AF-A0A6G7VCI1-F1
#
_cell.length_a   1.000
_cell.length_b   1.000
_cell.length_c   1.000
_cell.angle_alpha   90.00
_cell.angle_beta   90.00
_cell.angle_gamma   90.00
#
_symmetry.space_group_name_H-M   'P 1'
#
loop_
_entity.id
_entity.type
_entity.pdbx_description
1 polymer ?
#
loop_
_entity_poly.entity_id
_entity_poly.type
_entity_poly.pdbx_seq_one_letter_code
_entity_poly.pdbx_strand_id
1 'polypeptide(L)'
;MRVIGSPEGRRLHIHLALFDSRRARLAVLDLGPGLKADWREQVRAAWLVAAVNGGFFHPDGCPLGLVIAEGQASNRIETGKPLSGVLYGDARGIHLMRLQAFALYPGIDALIQGGPYLVEAGRAVRIRSRGVSERRTFVETDWRGHWLLGATQEPTLALQTVRDSG
;
A
#
# COMPACT_ATOMS: atom_id res chain seq x y z
N MET A 1 19.78 -12.07 -3.61
CA MET A 1 18.79 -12.34 -2.55
C MET A 1 19.41 -11.97 -1.21
N ARG A 2 18.97 -10.88 -0.57
CA ARG A 2 19.51 -10.44 0.72
C ARG A 2 18.63 -11.04 1.82
N VAL A 3 19.20 -11.92 2.63
CA VAL A 3 18.50 -12.52 3.78
C VAL A 3 18.61 -11.55 4.94
N ILE A 4 17.48 -10.99 5.38
CA ILE A 4 17.39 -10.25 6.64
C ILE A 4 16.92 -11.28 7.68
N GLY A 5 17.81 -11.66 8.60
CA GLY A 5 17.52 -12.66 9.61
C GLY A 5 16.53 -12.16 10.66
N SER A 6 15.53 -12.98 10.99
CA SER A 6 14.73 -12.82 12.21
C SER A 6 15.50 -13.43 13.39
N PRO A 7 15.49 -12.81 14.58
CA PRO A 7 16.03 -13.41 15.81
C PRO A 7 15.45 -14.80 16.14
N GLU A 8 14.27 -15.13 15.59
CA GLU A 8 13.53 -16.37 15.84
C GLU A 8 13.78 -17.47 14.79
N GLY A 9 14.68 -17.26 13.83
CA GLY A 9 14.99 -18.26 12.80
C GLY A 9 13.89 -18.50 11.76
N ARG A 10 12.80 -17.72 11.79
CA ARG A 10 11.75 -17.77 10.77
C ARG A 10 12.25 -17.17 9.46
N ARG A 11 12.09 -17.94 8.38
CA ARG A 11 12.24 -17.46 7.01
C ARG A 11 10.92 -16.80 6.58
N LEU A 12 11.03 -15.65 5.95
CA LEU A 12 9.90 -14.95 5.34
C LEU A 12 10.16 -14.80 3.85
N HIS A 13 9.19 -15.18 3.04
CA HIS A 13 9.20 -14.94 1.61
C HIS A 13 8.45 -13.64 1.28
N ILE A 14 9.17 -12.69 0.69
CA ILE A 14 8.65 -11.40 0.26
C ILE A 14 8.88 -11.25 -1.24
N HIS A 15 7.83 -10.89 -1.98
CA HIS A 15 7.92 -10.44 -3.36
C HIS A 15 8.07 -8.93 -3.36
N LEU A 16 9.09 -8.43 -4.06
CA LEU A 16 9.39 -7.01 -4.17
C LEU A 16 9.43 -6.59 -5.63
N ALA A 17 8.63 -5.59 -5.98
CA ALA A 17 8.77 -4.84 -7.23
C ALA A 17 9.47 -3.52 -6.91
N LEU A 18 10.70 -3.34 -7.40
CA LEU A 18 11.47 -2.11 -7.26
C LEU A 18 11.38 -1.31 -8.56
N PHE A 19 11.14 -0.01 -8.46
CA PHE A 19 10.98 0.83 -9.64
C PHE A 19 11.41 2.27 -9.39
N ASP A 20 11.66 2.97 -10.50
CA ASP A 20 11.95 4.40 -10.52
C ASP A 20 10.67 5.15 -10.88
N SER A 21 10.19 6.04 -10.00
CA SER A 21 8.94 6.77 -10.23
C SER A 21 9.00 7.76 -11.38
N ARG A 22 10.19 8.08 -11.90
CA ARG A 22 10.35 8.90 -13.12
C ARG A 22 10.02 8.12 -14.40
N ARG A 23 9.90 6.79 -14.30
CA ARG A 23 9.62 5.87 -15.42
C ARG A 23 8.33 5.06 -15.21
N ALA A 24 7.58 5.38 -14.16
CA ALA A 24 6.39 4.64 -13.77
C ALA A 24 5.28 5.62 -13.37
N ARG A 25 4.04 5.16 -13.45
CA ARG A 25 2.87 5.89 -13.00
C ARG A 25 2.03 4.98 -12.11
N LEU A 26 1.41 5.57 -11.11
CA LEU A 26 0.44 4.84 -10.29
C LEU A 26 -0.86 4.68 -11.08
N ALA A 27 -1.40 3.47 -11.08
CA ALA A 27 -2.75 3.18 -11.54
C ALA A 27 -3.52 2.48 -10.42
N VAL A 28 -4.79 2.82 -10.29
CA VAL A 28 -5.74 2.06 -9.47
C VAL A 28 -6.72 1.43 -10.42
N LEU A 29 -6.79 0.11 -10.40
CA LEU A 29 -7.77 -0.65 -11.17
C LEU A 29 -8.97 -0.94 -10.28
N ASP A 30 -10.12 -0.37 -10.63
CA ASP A 30 -11.39 -0.83 -10.10
C ASP A 30 -11.84 -2.05 -10.92
N LEU A 31 -11.85 -3.22 -10.28
CA LEU A 31 -12.21 -4.48 -10.91
C LEU A 31 -13.73 -4.75 -10.84
N GLY A 32 -14.51 -3.81 -10.30
CA GLY A 32 -15.95 -3.92 -10.14
C GLY A 32 -16.38 -4.90 -9.05
N PRO A 33 -17.70 -5.05 -8.85
CA PRO A 33 -18.26 -5.97 -7.88
C PRO A 33 -18.05 -7.42 -8.33
N GLY A 34 -17.28 -8.20 -7.55
CA GLY A 34 -17.10 -9.64 -7.78
C GLY A 34 -15.69 -10.03 -8.21
N LEU A 35 -14.76 -10.04 -7.25
CA LEU A 35 -13.37 -10.54 -7.35
C LEU A 35 -13.21 -12.02 -7.81
N LYS A 36 -14.27 -12.69 -8.27
CA LYS A 36 -14.32 -14.16 -8.45
C LYS A 36 -14.00 -14.66 -9.85
N ALA A 37 -14.05 -13.85 -10.90
CA ALA A 37 -13.61 -14.26 -12.22
C ALA A 37 -12.72 -13.19 -12.85
N ASP A 38 -11.42 -13.47 -12.81
CA ASP A 38 -10.41 -12.93 -13.73
C ASP A 38 -9.70 -11.60 -13.48
N TRP A 39 -9.45 -11.26 -12.21
CA TRP A 39 -8.54 -10.15 -11.90
C TRP A 39 -7.17 -10.28 -12.58
N ARG A 40 -6.72 -11.51 -12.88
CA ARG A 40 -5.43 -11.75 -13.53
C ARG A 40 -5.45 -11.36 -15.01
N GLU A 41 -6.51 -11.66 -15.76
CA GLU A 41 -6.65 -11.17 -17.13
C GLU A 41 -6.80 -9.66 -17.17
N GLN A 42 -7.60 -9.07 -16.27
CA GLN A 42 -7.75 -7.62 -16.20
C GLN A 42 -6.41 -6.92 -15.90
N VAL A 43 -5.62 -7.43 -14.96
CA VAL A 43 -4.26 -6.93 -14.68
C VAL A 43 -3.32 -7.13 -15.87
N ARG A 44 -3.39 -8.28 -16.55
CA ARG A 44 -2.58 -8.54 -17.77
C ARG A 44 -2.94 -7.59 -18.90
N ALA A 45 -4.23 -7.32 -19.11
CA ALA A 45 -4.72 -6.40 -20.13
C ALA A 45 -4.34 -4.94 -19.84
N ALA A 46 -4.12 -4.59 -18.57
CA ALA A 46 -3.73 -3.24 -18.14
C ALA A 46 -2.23 -2.92 -18.31
N TRP A 47 -1.42 -3.83 -18.88
CA TRP A 47 0.02 -3.63 -19.14
C TRP A 47 0.81 -3.18 -17.89
N LEU A 48 0.40 -3.63 -16.71
CA LEU A 48 1.04 -3.27 -15.45
C LEU A 48 2.37 -4.01 -15.28
N VAL A 49 3.40 -3.28 -14.83
CA VAL A 49 4.71 -3.85 -14.51
C VAL A 49 4.66 -4.64 -13.19
N ALA A 50 3.82 -4.21 -12.25
CA ALA A 50 3.54 -4.90 -11.00
C ALA A 50 2.15 -4.50 -10.48
N ALA A 51 1.49 -5.42 -9.77
CA ALA A 51 0.19 -5.19 -9.15
C ALA A 51 0.09 -5.94 -7.82
N VAL A 52 -0.62 -5.34 -6.86
CA VAL A 52 -0.91 -5.90 -5.54
C VAL A 52 -2.37 -5.61 -5.19
N ASN A 53 -2.90 -6.24 -4.14
CA ASN A 53 -4.20 -5.84 -3.61
C ASN A 53 -4.13 -4.38 -3.10
N GLY A 54 -5.19 -3.61 -3.34
CA GLY A 54 -5.30 -2.21 -2.94
C GLY A 54 -5.69 -2.02 -1.47
N GLY A 55 -6.58 -1.05 -1.24
CA GLY A 55 -7.06 -0.65 0.09
C GLY A 55 -7.93 -1.70 0.80
N PHE A 56 -8.51 -1.30 1.93
CA PHE A 56 -9.45 -2.12 2.70
C PHE A 56 -10.86 -2.00 2.13
N PHE A 57 -11.65 -3.06 2.25
CA PHE A 57 -13.04 -3.11 1.80
C PHE A 57 -13.96 -3.57 2.93
N HIS A 58 -15.17 -3.05 2.94
CA HIS A 58 -16.27 -3.56 3.74
C HIS A 58 -16.73 -4.93 3.22
N PRO A 59 -17.44 -5.73 4.04
CA PRO A 59 -17.95 -7.04 3.61
C PRO A 59 -18.88 -7.01 2.40
N ASP A 60 -19.53 -5.86 2.14
CA ASP A 60 -20.38 -5.61 0.97
C ASP A 60 -19.57 -5.30 -0.32
N GLY A 61 -18.24 -5.22 -0.22
CA GLY A 61 -17.35 -4.92 -1.34
C GLY A 61 -17.11 -3.43 -1.58
N CYS A 62 -17.69 -2.53 -0.78
CA CYS A 62 -17.37 -1.10 -0.87
C CYS A 62 -15.97 -0.81 -0.28
N PRO A 63 -15.17 0.10 -0.87
CA PRO A 63 -13.90 0.48 -0.27
C PRO A 63 -14.13 1.15 1.10
N LEU A 64 -13.26 0.91 2.07
CA LEU A 64 -13.36 1.47 3.44
C LEU A 64 -13.08 2.97 3.47
N GLY A 65 -12.28 3.48 2.54
CA GLY A 65 -11.97 4.89 2.41
C GLY A 65 -11.98 5.32 0.95
N LEU A 66 -11.56 6.55 0.70
CA LEU A 66 -11.49 7.14 -0.63
C LEU A 66 -10.59 6.28 -1.53
N VAL A 67 -11.13 5.97 -2.71
CA VAL A 67 -10.41 5.40 -3.83
C VAL A 67 -10.63 6.33 -5.03
N ILE A 68 -9.59 6.57 -5.83
CA ILE A 68 -9.71 7.25 -7.12
C ILE A 68 -9.10 6.34 -8.17
N ALA A 69 -9.86 6.01 -9.19
CA ALA A 69 -9.43 5.25 -10.36
C ALA A 69 -9.77 6.05 -11.61
N GLU A 70 -8.79 6.33 -12.46
CA GLU A 70 -8.95 7.15 -13.67
C GLU A 70 -9.62 8.51 -13.40
N GLY A 71 -9.29 9.13 -12.26
CA GLY A 71 -9.89 10.39 -11.81
C GLY A 71 -11.31 10.27 -11.27
N GLN A 72 -11.91 9.08 -11.30
CA GLN A 72 -13.24 8.82 -10.73
C GLN A 72 -13.10 8.44 -9.26
N ALA A 73 -13.69 9.25 -8.39
CA ALA A 73 -13.70 8.99 -6.96
C ALA A 73 -14.81 8.00 -6.57
N SER A 74 -14.45 7.01 -5.76
CA SER A 74 -15.37 6.15 -5.04
C SER A 74 -15.16 6.27 -3.53
N ASN A 75 -16.27 6.39 -2.80
CA ASN A 75 -16.33 6.68 -1.37
C ASN A 75 -15.68 8.03 -0.95
N ARG A 76 -15.64 8.31 0.35
CA ARG A 76 -15.14 9.55 0.96
C ARG A 76 -13.88 9.28 1.76
N ILE A 77 -13.13 10.34 2.06
CA ILE A 77 -12.01 10.25 3.00
C ILE A 77 -12.54 9.76 4.36
N GLU A 78 -11.97 8.66 4.83
CA GLU A 78 -12.24 8.10 6.16
C GLU A 78 -11.00 8.23 7.05
N THR A 79 -11.20 8.64 8.31
CA THR A 79 -10.15 8.92 9.30
C THR A 79 -10.06 7.87 10.41
N GLY A 80 -11.00 6.92 10.43
CA GLY A 80 -11.03 5.77 11.31
C GLY A 80 -9.87 4.79 11.08
N LYS A 81 -9.49 4.09 12.14
CA LYS A 81 -8.44 3.06 12.06
C LYS A 81 -8.92 1.88 11.19
N PRO A 82 -8.04 1.29 10.35
CA PRO A 82 -6.58 1.48 10.30
C PRO A 82 -6.07 2.58 9.35
N LEU A 83 -6.96 3.33 8.70
CA LEU A 83 -6.60 4.28 7.65
C LEU A 83 -5.80 5.46 8.21
N SER A 84 -4.55 5.56 7.80
CA SER A 84 -3.61 6.57 8.33
C SER A 84 -2.62 7.09 7.29
N GLY A 85 -2.64 6.53 6.08
CA GLY A 85 -1.87 7.01 4.95
C GLY A 85 -2.68 7.02 3.65
N VAL A 86 -2.15 7.76 2.68
CA VAL A 86 -2.62 7.78 1.30
C VAL A 86 -1.44 7.51 0.36
N LEU A 87 -1.69 6.71 -0.66
CA LEU A 87 -0.84 6.59 -1.84
C LEU A 87 -1.65 7.15 -3.01
N TYR A 88 -1.12 8.16 -3.71
CA TYR A 88 -1.83 8.76 -4.82
C TYR A 88 -0.89 9.16 -5.97
N GLY A 89 -1.49 9.34 -7.14
CA GLY A 89 -0.85 9.76 -8.37
C GLY A 89 -1.53 10.99 -8.94
N ASP A 90 -0.72 11.88 -9.50
CA ASP A 90 -1.16 13.04 -10.28
C ASP A 90 -0.16 13.31 -11.42
N ALA A 91 -0.33 14.43 -12.12
CA ALA A 91 0.59 14.85 -13.20
C ALA A 91 2.04 15.09 -12.73
N ARG A 92 2.29 15.24 -11.43
CA ARG A 92 3.63 15.47 -10.85
C ARG A 92 4.31 14.17 -10.43
N GLY A 93 3.57 13.07 -10.35
CA GLY A 93 4.12 11.75 -10.06
C GLY A 93 3.35 10.99 -8.99
N ILE A 94 4.07 10.16 -8.26
CA ILE A 94 3.55 9.27 -7.21
C ILE A 94 3.89 9.87 -5.85
N HIS A 95 2.93 9.85 -4.94
CA HIS A 95 3.01 10.49 -3.64
C HIS A 95 2.55 9.54 -2.54
N LEU A 96 3.27 9.52 -1.44
CA LEU A 96 2.92 8.80 -0.21
C LEU A 96 2.81 9.85 0.90
N MET A 97 1.69 9.90 1.63
CA MET A 97 1.50 10.90 2.67
C MET A 97 0.76 10.32 3.87
N ARG A 98 1.05 10.88 5.05
CA ARG A 98 0.20 10.71 6.22
C ARG A 98 -1.18 11.32 5.94
N LEU A 99 -2.23 10.60 6.30
CA LEU A 99 -3.61 11.01 6.02
C LEU A 99 -3.94 12.41 6.58
N GLN A 100 -3.45 12.74 7.79
CA GLN A 100 -3.70 14.03 8.42
C GLN A 100 -3.06 15.22 7.69
N ALA A 101 -2.03 14.97 6.87
CA ALA A 101 -1.37 16.00 6.06
C ALA A 101 -1.90 16.05 4.63
N PHE A 102 -2.79 15.12 4.26
CA PHE A 102 -3.36 15.05 2.92
C PHE A 102 -4.59 15.96 2.80
N ALA A 103 -4.62 16.73 1.72
CA ALA A 103 -5.80 17.44 1.27
C ALA A 103 -6.14 16.98 -0.14
N LEU A 104 -7.42 16.67 -0.37
CA LEU A 104 -7.90 16.32 -1.71
C LEU A 104 -7.94 17.56 -2.60
N TYR A 105 -7.46 17.44 -3.83
CA TYR A 105 -7.49 18.51 -4.82
C TYR A 105 -7.74 17.95 -6.24
N PRO A 106 -8.21 18.79 -7.20
CA PRO A 106 -8.44 18.36 -8.59
C PRO A 106 -7.14 17.95 -9.29
N GLY A 107 -7.19 16.88 -10.09
CA GLY A 107 -6.04 16.38 -10.87
C GLY A 107 -5.35 15.15 -10.29
N ILE A 108 -5.81 14.65 -9.14
CA ILE A 108 -5.47 13.30 -8.68
C ILE A 108 -6.25 12.30 -9.53
N ASP A 109 -5.55 11.35 -10.13
CA ASP A 109 -6.11 10.37 -11.07
C ASP A 109 -6.03 8.93 -10.57
N ALA A 110 -5.23 8.67 -9.54
CA ALA A 110 -5.10 7.40 -8.87
C ALA A 110 -4.94 7.65 -7.36
N LEU A 111 -5.75 7.02 -6.51
CA LEU A 111 -5.62 7.14 -5.05
C LEU A 111 -6.14 5.91 -4.34
N ILE A 112 -5.44 5.48 -3.29
CA ILE A 112 -5.95 4.57 -2.28
C ILE A 112 -5.67 5.10 -0.87
N GLN A 113 -6.65 5.00 0.02
CA GLN A 113 -6.42 5.07 1.46
C GLN A 113 -5.94 3.71 1.99
N GLY A 114 -4.93 3.75 2.87
CA GLY A 114 -4.37 2.56 3.47
C GLY A 114 -3.82 2.80 4.87
N GLY A 115 -3.29 1.74 5.46
CA GLY A 115 -2.61 1.83 6.74
C GLY A 115 -2.34 0.49 7.40
N PRO A 116 -1.58 0.51 8.51
CA PRO A 116 -1.06 1.71 9.17
C PRO A 116 0.09 2.40 8.39
N TYR A 117 0.25 3.72 8.51
CA TYR A 117 1.43 4.44 8.02
C TYR A 117 2.64 4.07 8.89
N LEU A 118 3.63 3.40 8.30
CA LEU A 118 4.64 2.64 9.03
C LEU A 118 5.86 3.45 9.44
N VAL A 119 6.32 4.37 8.59
CA VAL A 119 7.59 5.09 8.76
C VAL A 119 7.39 6.56 8.44
N GLU A 120 7.74 7.43 9.38
CA GLU A 120 7.64 8.88 9.25
C GLU A 120 8.99 9.53 9.52
N ALA A 121 9.48 10.35 8.58
CA ALA A 121 10.81 10.97 8.67
C ALA A 121 11.94 9.96 8.99
N GLY A 122 11.89 8.78 8.37
CA GLY A 122 12.87 7.71 8.57
C GLY A 122 12.75 6.95 9.90
N ARG A 123 11.72 7.24 10.71
CA ARG A 123 11.49 6.59 12.01
C ARG A 123 10.25 5.71 11.96
N ALA A 124 10.37 4.50 12.51
CA ALA A 124 9.22 3.61 12.66
C ALA A 124 8.15 4.25 13.55
N VAL A 125 6.92 4.30 13.06
CA VAL A 125 5.76 4.75 13.82
C VAL A 125 5.37 3.66 14.82
N ARG A 126 5.13 4.05 16.07
CA ARG A 126 4.66 3.11 17.09
C ARG A 126 3.24 2.68 16.77
N ILE A 127 3.08 1.41 16.40
CA ILE A 127 1.80 0.80 16.08
C ILE A 127 1.48 -0.26 17.13
N ARG A 128 0.24 -0.26 17.62
CA ARG A 128 -0.22 -1.31 18.53
C ARG A 128 -0.47 -2.57 17.71
N SER A 129 0.44 -3.53 17.83
CA SER A 129 0.24 -4.90 17.35
C SER A 129 -1.04 -5.49 17.96
N ARG A 130 -1.85 -6.14 17.13
CA ARG A 130 -2.98 -6.97 17.59
C ARG A 130 -2.58 -8.42 17.89
N GLY A 131 -1.29 -8.74 17.78
CA GLY A 131 -0.77 -10.11 17.96
C GLY A 131 -1.14 -11.08 16.83
N VAL A 132 -1.77 -10.59 15.75
CA VAL A 132 -2.23 -11.44 14.64
C VAL A 132 -1.16 -11.52 13.55
N SER A 133 -0.82 -12.74 13.17
CA SER A 133 0.03 -13.03 12.02
C SER A 133 -0.81 -13.05 10.76
N GLU A 134 -0.48 -12.24 9.75
CA GLU A 134 -1.26 -12.12 8.52
C GLU A 134 -0.34 -11.71 7.35
N ARG A 135 -0.80 -11.96 6.12
CA ARG A 135 -0.11 -11.48 4.91
C ARG A 135 -0.15 -9.95 4.86
N ARG A 136 0.88 -9.34 4.30
CA ARG A 136 1.05 -7.88 4.25
C ARG A 136 1.41 -7.44 2.85
N THR A 137 0.78 -6.35 2.43
CA THR A 137 1.18 -5.55 1.26
C THR A 137 1.61 -4.20 1.77
N PHE A 138 2.72 -3.68 1.25
CA PHE A 138 3.26 -2.39 1.65
C PHE A 138 3.90 -1.65 0.47
N VAL A 139 3.99 -0.33 0.61
CA VAL A 139 4.69 0.57 -0.31
C VAL A 139 5.67 1.40 0.50
N GLU A 140 6.86 1.64 -0.05
CA GLU A 140 7.88 2.49 0.55
C GLU A 140 8.66 3.21 -0.55
N THR A 141 9.25 4.36 -0.18
CA THR A 141 10.12 5.16 -1.04
C THR A 141 11.21 5.82 -0.21
N ASP A 142 12.36 6.05 -0.84
CA ASP A 142 13.45 6.85 -0.29
C ASP A 142 13.30 8.36 -0.57
N TRP A 143 12.22 8.77 -1.23
CA TRP A 143 11.94 10.15 -1.68
C TRP A 143 12.91 10.70 -2.73
N ARG A 144 13.81 9.87 -3.26
CA ARG A 144 14.77 10.22 -4.32
C ARG A 144 14.37 9.61 -5.67
N GLY A 145 13.12 9.15 -5.76
CA GLY A 145 12.54 8.52 -6.94
C GLY A 145 12.61 7.00 -6.93
N HIS A 146 13.21 6.36 -5.91
CA HIS A 146 13.19 4.91 -5.78
C HIS A 146 12.00 4.48 -4.93
N TRP A 147 11.25 3.51 -5.45
CA TRP A 147 10.06 2.98 -4.81
C TRP A 147 10.11 1.47 -4.76
N LEU A 148 9.44 0.90 -3.77
CA LEU A 148 9.09 -0.50 -3.80
C LEU A 148 7.64 -0.77 -3.43
N LEU A 149 7.11 -1.81 -4.07
CA LEU A 149 5.87 -2.47 -3.75
C LEU A 149 6.20 -3.88 -3.25
N GLY A 150 5.77 -4.19 -2.03
CA GLY A 150 6.11 -5.44 -1.35
C GLY A 150 4.87 -6.23 -0.96
N ALA A 151 4.94 -7.56 -1.08
CA ALA A 151 3.91 -8.48 -0.62
C ALA A 151 4.52 -9.72 0.06
N THR A 152 3.99 -10.12 1.22
CA THR A 152 4.43 -11.32 1.94
C THR A 152 3.55 -12.52 1.59
N GLN A 153 4.17 -13.69 1.41
CA GLN A 153 3.44 -14.92 1.07
C GLN A 153 2.95 -15.66 2.32
N GLU A 154 3.75 -15.64 3.38
CA GLU A 154 3.35 -16.16 4.69
C GLU A 154 2.75 -15.06 5.57
N PRO A 155 1.87 -15.45 6.51
CA PRO A 155 1.54 -14.62 7.65
C PRO A 155 2.80 -14.16 8.39
N THR A 156 3.00 -12.84 8.47
CA THR A 156 4.14 -12.25 9.19
C THR A 156 3.75 -12.00 10.62
N LEU A 157 4.68 -12.19 11.56
CA LEU A 157 4.51 -11.72 12.93
C LEU A 157 4.10 -10.25 12.94
N ALA A 158 3.26 -9.91 13.93
CA ALA A 158 2.68 -8.59 13.99
C ALA A 158 3.75 -7.50 14.03
N LEU A 159 3.47 -6.36 13.40
CA LEU A 159 4.38 -5.24 13.32
C LEU A 159 4.70 -4.74 14.73
N GLN A 160 5.91 -5.01 15.20
CA GLN A 160 6.44 -4.49 16.46
C GLN A 160 7.54 -3.50 16.14
N THR A 161 7.54 -2.36 16.83
CA THR A 161 8.70 -1.46 16.80
C THR A 161 9.86 -2.19 17.47
N VAL A 162 10.84 -2.65 16.69
CA VAL A 162 12.10 -3.16 17.23
C VAL A 162 12.77 -1.97 17.94
N ARG A 163 13.02 -2.11 19.24
CA ARG A 163 13.92 -1.18 19.94
C ARG A 163 15.33 -1.53 19.51
N ASP A 164 16.09 -0.57 19.01
CA ASP A 164 17.54 -0.70 19.00
C ASP A 164 17.99 -0.80 20.46
N SER A 165 18.45 -1.99 20.84
CA SER A 165 19.16 -2.21 22.09
C SER A 165 20.54 -1.58 21.92
N GLY A 166 20.76 -0.42 22.53
CA GLY A 166 22.11 0.05 22.83
C GLY A 166 22.78 -0.83 23.87
#